data_AF-A0A6P5TZ52-F1
#
_entry.id   AF-A0A6P5TZ52-F1
#
_cell.length_a   1.000
_cell.length_b   1.000
_cell.length_c   1.000
_cell.angle_alpha   90.00
_cell.angle_beta   90.00
_cell.angle_gamma   90.00
#
_symmetry.space_group_name_H-M   'P 1'
#
loop_
_entity.id
_entity.type
_entity.pdbx_description
1 polymer ?
#
loop_
_entity_poly.entity_id
_entity_poly.type
_entity_poly.pdbx_seq_one_letter_code
_entity_poly.pdbx_strand_id
1 'polypeptide(L)'
;MARSSSLLRRRGIAYCCCILFLPSYTVIRHLPWVLQSGANSDPRSIAEVLKQVYADHSTNVDKVFSRILETSEHPAAAASFASIMLAPQGQLSFRDALSRCHMNNVPICLMYGKEDPWVKPLWGLQVKQQVPEAPYYEISPAGHCPHDEVPEVSTHSLISTEPIE
;
A
#
# COMPACT_ATOMS: atom_id res chain seq x y z
N MET A 1 4.91 -16.82 -4.96
CA MET A 1 4.12 -15.69 -4.41
C MET A 1 2.78 -16.11 -3.75
N ALA A 2 2.14 -17.24 -4.09
CA ALA A 2 0.90 -17.68 -3.43
C ALA A 2 1.06 -18.25 -2.00
N ARG A 3 2.30 -18.36 -1.47
CA ARG A 3 2.56 -18.94 -0.14
C ARG A 3 2.53 -17.90 1.00
N SER A 4 3.00 -16.66 0.80
CA SER A 4 3.00 -15.66 1.90
C SER A 4 1.60 -15.16 2.25
N SER A 5 0.72 -14.96 1.27
CA SER A 5 -0.66 -14.53 1.51
C SER A 5 -1.46 -15.53 2.37
N SER A 6 -1.16 -16.83 2.28
CA SER A 6 -1.82 -17.86 3.08
C SER A 6 -1.38 -17.93 4.55
N LEU A 7 -0.15 -17.49 4.88
CA LEU A 7 0.34 -17.45 6.26
C LEU A 7 -0.21 -16.24 7.01
N LEU A 8 -0.33 -15.11 6.33
CA LEU A 8 -0.79 -13.83 6.89
C LEU A 8 -2.29 -13.89 7.27
N ARG A 9 -3.11 -14.62 6.51
CA ARG A 9 -4.54 -14.86 6.84
C ARG A 9 -4.76 -15.69 8.10
N ARG A 10 -3.77 -16.48 8.55
CA ARG A 10 -3.91 -17.38 9.72
C ARG A 10 -3.69 -16.68 11.07
N ARG A 11 -3.14 -15.47 11.10
CA ARG A 11 -2.81 -14.76 12.35
C ARG A 11 -3.73 -13.58 12.70
N GLY A 12 -4.76 -13.32 11.89
CA GLY A 12 -5.74 -12.26 12.20
C GLY A 12 -5.18 -10.84 12.22
N ILE A 13 -3.99 -10.61 11.65
CA ILE A 13 -3.34 -9.30 11.56
C ILE A 13 -4.03 -8.50 10.46
N ALA A 14 -4.63 -7.37 10.82
CA ALA A 14 -5.09 -6.39 9.85
C ALA A 14 -3.89 -5.58 9.37
N TYR A 15 -3.48 -5.79 8.12
CA TYR A 15 -2.49 -4.95 7.48
C TYR A 15 -3.13 -3.61 7.15
N CYS A 16 -2.73 -2.57 7.86
CA CYS A 16 -2.88 -1.22 7.33
C CYS A 16 -1.74 -0.99 6.33
N CYS A 17 -1.74 -1.74 5.24
CA CYS A 17 -0.92 -1.39 4.08
C CYS A 17 -1.51 -0.09 3.52
N CYS A 18 -0.66 0.86 3.11
CA CYS A 18 -0.94 2.27 2.81
C CYS A 18 -2.12 2.59 1.85
N ILE A 19 -2.88 1.61 1.38
CA ILE A 19 -4.12 1.78 0.61
C ILE A 19 -5.19 2.54 1.43
N LEU A 20 -5.17 2.46 2.77
CA LEU A 20 -6.05 3.27 3.63
C LEU A 20 -5.56 4.71 3.85
N PHE A 21 -4.35 5.03 3.36
CA PHE A 21 -3.68 6.33 3.45
C PHE A 21 -3.51 6.95 2.07
N LEU A 22 -4.58 7.03 1.29
CA LEU A 22 -4.65 8.04 0.25
C LEU A 22 -5.27 9.27 0.90
N PRO A 23 -4.47 10.18 1.53
CA PRO A 23 -5.01 11.49 1.83
C PRO A 23 -5.46 12.04 0.48
N SER A 24 -6.70 12.53 0.43
CA SER A 24 -7.30 13.10 -0.78
C SER A 24 -6.31 14.00 -1.55
N TYR A 25 -5.40 14.69 -0.86
CA TYR A 25 -4.50 15.68 -1.45
C TYR A 25 -3.37 15.16 -2.36
N THR A 26 -2.72 14.02 -2.11
CA THR A 26 -1.60 13.56 -2.97
C THR A 26 -2.13 12.89 -4.24
N VAL A 27 -3.20 12.09 -4.08
CA VAL A 27 -3.90 11.51 -5.22
C VAL A 27 -4.51 12.61 -6.06
N ILE A 28 -5.18 13.63 -5.50
CA ILE A 28 -5.82 14.71 -6.28
C ILE A 28 -4.87 15.38 -7.29
N ARG A 29 -3.59 15.56 -6.96
CA ARG A 29 -2.63 16.21 -7.88
C ARG A 29 -2.27 15.34 -9.09
N HIS A 30 -2.31 14.02 -8.93
CA HIS A 30 -2.05 13.04 -9.99
C HIS A 30 -3.33 12.33 -10.47
N LEU A 31 -4.49 12.61 -9.87
CA LEU A 31 -5.76 11.92 -10.08
C LEU A 31 -6.21 11.98 -11.55
N PRO A 32 -6.11 13.11 -12.27
CA PRO A 32 -6.42 13.13 -13.70
C PRO A 32 -5.49 12.20 -14.50
N TRP A 33 -4.20 12.18 -14.18
CA TRP A 33 -3.20 11.34 -14.85
C TRP A 33 -3.35 9.86 -14.49
N VAL A 34 -3.63 9.55 -13.23
CA VAL A 34 -3.85 8.20 -12.70
C VAL A 34 -5.17 7.61 -13.19
N LEU A 35 -6.24 8.41 -13.28
CA LEU A 35 -7.51 8.01 -13.93
C LEU A 35 -7.31 7.75 -15.42
N GLN A 36 -6.56 8.61 -16.12
CA GLN A 36 -6.29 8.42 -17.54
C GLN A 36 -5.37 7.22 -17.80
N SER A 37 -4.43 6.94 -16.89
CA SER A 37 -3.49 5.81 -16.97
C SER A 37 -4.10 4.49 -16.48
N GLY A 38 -5.04 4.52 -15.54
CA GLY A 38 -5.74 3.33 -15.03
C GLY A 38 -6.97 2.96 -15.85
N ALA A 39 -7.53 3.92 -16.61
CA ALA A 39 -8.59 3.66 -17.58
C ALA A 39 -8.06 3.18 -18.94
N ASN A 40 -6.81 3.52 -19.29
CA ASN A 40 -6.17 3.04 -20.50
C ASN A 40 -5.12 2.00 -20.15
N SER A 41 -5.25 0.79 -20.69
CA SER A 41 -4.25 -0.28 -20.66
C SER A 41 -2.96 0.06 -21.43
N ASP A 42 -2.60 1.36 -21.58
CA ASP A 42 -1.39 1.81 -22.28
C ASP A 42 -0.16 1.34 -21.47
N PRO A 43 0.66 0.42 -22.03
CA PRO A 43 1.84 -0.10 -21.36
C PRO A 43 2.81 0.99 -20.90
N ARG A 44 2.89 2.12 -21.62
CA ARG A 44 3.78 3.23 -21.26
C ARG A 44 3.33 3.91 -19.97
N SER A 45 2.03 4.14 -19.82
CA SER A 45 1.46 4.74 -18.62
C SER A 45 1.70 3.86 -17.39
N ILE A 46 1.50 2.54 -17.53
CA ILE A 46 1.76 1.57 -16.46
C ILE A 46 3.24 1.62 -16.05
N ALA A 47 4.16 1.65 -17.02
CA ALA A 47 5.60 1.72 -16.74
C ALA A 47 5.98 3.02 -16.01
N GLU A 48 5.42 4.15 -16.41
CA GLU A 48 5.68 5.45 -15.75
C GLU A 48 5.11 5.51 -14.33
N VAL A 49 3.96 4.88 -14.07
CA VAL A 49 3.42 4.76 -12.69
C VAL A 49 4.36 3.90 -11.84
N LEU A 50 4.82 2.75 -12.36
CA LEU A 50 5.73 1.87 -11.61
C LEU A 50 7.04 2.59 -11.26
N LYS A 51 7.61 3.37 -12.18
CA LYS A 51 8.80 4.19 -11.86
C LYS A 51 8.57 5.20 -10.73
N GLN A 52 7.35 5.66 -10.53
CA GLN A 52 7.03 6.64 -9.49
C GLN A 52 6.81 6.03 -8.11
N VAL A 53 6.57 4.72 -8.00
CA VAL A 53 6.23 4.07 -6.72
C VAL A 53 7.41 3.30 -6.11
N TYR A 54 8.41 2.92 -6.89
CA TYR A 54 9.62 2.24 -6.41
C TYR A 54 10.74 3.24 -6.14
N ALA A 55 11.47 3.06 -5.04
CA ALA A 55 12.68 3.83 -4.75
C ALA A 55 13.90 3.23 -5.46
N ASP A 56 14.01 1.89 -5.49
CA ASP A 56 15.05 1.19 -6.24
C ASP A 56 14.57 0.83 -7.65
N HIS A 57 15.01 1.61 -8.64
CA HIS A 57 14.71 1.39 -10.05
C HIS A 57 15.46 0.21 -10.68
N SER A 58 16.34 -0.47 -9.94
CA SER A 58 16.93 -1.75 -10.37
C SER A 58 16.06 -2.96 -10.04
N THR A 59 15.00 -2.77 -9.24
CA THR A 59 14.03 -3.81 -8.89
C THR A 59 13.40 -4.42 -10.16
N ASN A 60 13.42 -5.75 -10.27
CA ASN A 60 12.80 -6.43 -11.39
C ASN A 60 11.26 -6.40 -11.27
N VAL A 61 10.65 -5.45 -11.97
CA VAL A 61 9.21 -5.25 -12.01
C VAL A 61 8.51 -5.92 -13.19
N ASP A 62 9.22 -6.66 -14.06
CA ASP A 62 8.65 -7.21 -15.30
C ASP A 62 7.40 -8.05 -15.04
N LYS A 63 7.46 -8.89 -14.00
CA LYS A 63 6.35 -9.75 -13.62
C LYS A 63 5.15 -8.97 -13.09
N VAL A 64 5.40 -7.92 -12.31
CA VAL A 64 4.35 -7.05 -11.77
C VAL A 64 3.70 -6.28 -12.92
N PHE A 65 4.52 -5.73 -13.81
CA PHE A 65 4.11 -5.05 -15.02
C PHE A 65 3.21 -5.93 -15.89
N SER A 66 3.64 -7.14 -16.24
CA SER A 66 2.84 -8.06 -17.06
C SER A 66 1.48 -8.38 -16.43
N ARG A 67 1.42 -8.54 -15.10
CA ARG A 67 0.16 -8.82 -14.39
C ARG A 67 -0.77 -7.62 -14.37
N ILE A 68 -0.25 -6.41 -14.18
CA ILE A 68 -1.04 -5.19 -14.24
C ILE A 68 -1.59 -5.02 -15.65
N LEU A 69 -0.76 -5.22 -16.68
CA LEU A 69 -1.18 -5.14 -18.07
C LEU A 69 -2.31 -6.14 -18.37
N GLU A 70 -2.10 -7.42 -18.09
CA GLU A 70 -3.11 -8.48 -18.26
C GLU A 70 -4.42 -8.15 -17.51
N THR A 71 -4.32 -7.65 -16.27
CA THR A 71 -5.51 -7.28 -15.49
C THR A 71 -6.21 -6.06 -16.07
N SER A 72 -5.46 -5.10 -16.61
CA SER A 72 -5.98 -3.86 -17.21
C SER A 72 -6.67 -4.06 -18.55
N GLU A 73 -6.42 -5.17 -19.24
CA GLU A 73 -7.11 -5.55 -20.49
C GLU A 73 -8.53 -6.06 -20.26
N HIS A 74 -8.88 -6.40 -19.01
CA HIS A 74 -10.22 -6.87 -18.69
C HIS A 74 -11.27 -5.77 -18.97
N PRO A 75 -12.42 -6.07 -19.62
CA PRO A 75 -13.42 -5.05 -19.99
C PRO A 75 -13.95 -4.22 -18.83
N ALA A 76 -13.99 -4.79 -17.63
CA ALA A 76 -14.42 -4.10 -16.42
C ALA A 76 -13.30 -3.32 -15.70
N ALA A 77 -12.03 -3.42 -16.12
CA ALA A 77 -10.89 -2.86 -15.41
C ALA A 77 -11.00 -1.35 -15.21
N ALA A 78 -11.33 -0.61 -16.27
CA ALA A 78 -11.51 0.84 -16.20
C ALA A 78 -12.64 1.24 -15.24
N ALA A 79 -13.76 0.52 -15.26
CA ALA A 79 -14.90 0.77 -14.36
C ALA A 79 -14.53 0.44 -12.89
N SER A 80 -13.84 -0.67 -12.64
CA SER A 80 -13.35 -1.04 -11.31
C SER A 80 -12.35 -0.02 -10.78
N PHE A 81 -11.42 0.44 -11.63
CA PHE A 81 -10.45 1.46 -11.29
C PHE A 81 -11.12 2.79 -10.94
N ALA A 82 -12.03 3.27 -11.79
CA ALA A 82 -12.79 4.48 -11.54
C ALA A 82 -13.62 4.37 -10.26
N SER A 83 -14.22 3.21 -9.98
CA SER A 83 -14.98 2.98 -8.75
C SER A 83 -14.14 3.12 -7.48
N ILE A 84 -12.85 2.76 -7.52
CA ILE A 84 -11.96 2.91 -6.37
C ILE A 84 -11.52 4.37 -6.23
N MET A 85 -11.09 4.98 -7.35
CA MET A 85 -10.54 6.34 -7.34
C MET A 85 -11.58 7.44 -7.10
N LEU A 86 -12.83 7.19 -7.51
CA LEU A 86 -13.96 8.11 -7.37
C LEU A 86 -14.90 7.67 -6.24
N ALA A 87 -14.48 6.71 -5.41
CA ALA A 87 -15.28 6.28 -4.27
C ALA A 87 -15.60 7.49 -3.37
N PRO A 88 -16.86 7.66 -2.94
CA PRO A 88 -17.18 8.69 -1.96
C PRO A 88 -16.43 8.42 -0.66
N GLN A 89 -16.20 9.49 0.11
CA GLN A 89 -15.59 9.36 1.42
C GLN A 89 -16.40 8.39 2.30
N GLY A 90 -15.70 7.49 2.99
CA GLY A 90 -16.32 6.52 3.88
C GLY A 90 -17.11 7.19 5.02
N GLN A 91 -18.19 6.55 5.46
CA GLN A 91 -19.00 7.03 6.58
C GLN A 91 -18.25 7.04 7.92
N LEU A 92 -17.23 6.19 8.06
CA LEU A 92 -16.36 6.17 9.23
C LEU A 92 -15.13 7.00 8.97
N SER A 93 -14.79 7.89 9.90
CA SER A 93 -13.50 8.54 9.86
C SER A 93 -12.40 7.51 10.09
N PHE A 94 -11.21 7.78 9.57
CA PHE A 94 -10.05 6.92 9.76
C PHE A 94 -9.72 6.72 11.24
N ARG A 95 -9.85 7.78 12.06
CA ARG A 95 -9.69 7.72 13.52
C ARG A 95 -10.73 6.78 14.15
N ASP A 96 -11.99 6.88 13.76
CA ASP A 96 -13.04 5.99 14.29
C ASP A 96 -12.79 4.54 13.89
N ALA A 97 -12.31 4.30 12.66
CA ALA A 97 -11.93 2.97 12.21
C ALA A 97 -10.80 2.38 13.06
N LEU A 98 -9.73 3.16 13.31
CA LEU A 98 -8.63 2.76 14.20
C LEU A 98 -9.11 2.47 15.63
N SER A 99 -9.93 3.35 16.21
CA SER A 99 -10.49 3.15 17.54
C SER A 99 -11.33 1.87 17.61
N ARG A 100 -12.12 1.56 16.58
CA ARG A 100 -12.87 0.29 16.50
C ARG A 100 -11.95 -0.91 16.42
N CYS A 101 -10.88 -0.86 15.63
CA CYS A 101 -9.90 -1.94 15.59
C CYS A 101 -9.29 -2.21 16.98
N HIS A 102 -8.89 -1.15 17.68
CA HIS A 102 -8.34 -1.24 19.03
C HIS A 102 -9.38 -1.81 20.02
N MET A 103 -10.61 -1.30 20.03
CA MET A 103 -11.70 -1.80 20.90
C MET A 103 -12.03 -3.29 20.67
N ASN A 104 -11.83 -3.78 19.46
CA ASN A 104 -12.08 -5.18 19.10
C ASN A 104 -10.81 -6.06 19.19
N ASN A 105 -9.72 -5.56 19.79
CA ASN A 105 -8.43 -6.25 19.90
C ASN A 105 -7.90 -6.76 18.55
N VAL A 106 -8.14 -6.01 17.47
CA VAL A 106 -7.57 -6.32 16.16
C VAL A 106 -6.12 -5.88 16.15
N PRO A 107 -5.14 -6.79 15.98
CA PRO A 107 -3.73 -6.41 15.97
C PRO A 107 -3.41 -5.58 14.72
N ILE A 108 -2.75 -4.44 14.95
CA ILE A 108 -2.33 -3.48 13.92
C ILE A 108 -0.81 -3.48 13.84
N CYS A 109 -0.30 -3.55 12.61
CA CYS A 109 1.12 -3.35 12.30
C CYS A 109 1.22 -2.28 11.21
N LEU A 110 2.16 -1.35 11.40
CA LEU A 110 2.42 -0.23 10.51
C LEU A 110 3.75 -0.46 9.79
N MET A 111 3.72 -0.51 8.46
CA MET A 111 4.89 -0.73 7.62
C MET A 111 4.90 0.27 6.47
N TYR A 112 6.00 0.99 6.34
CA TYR A 112 6.21 2.01 5.32
C TYR A 112 7.57 1.78 4.67
N GLY A 113 7.69 2.04 3.37
CA GLY A 113 9.01 2.30 2.80
C GLY A 113 9.46 3.69 3.24
N LYS A 114 10.70 3.79 3.73
CA LYS A 114 11.27 5.04 4.23
C LYS A 114 11.37 6.09 3.12
N GLU A 115 11.58 5.64 1.90
CA GLU A 115 11.72 6.46 0.71
C GLU A 115 10.40 6.58 -0.09
N ASP A 116 9.24 6.20 0.48
CA ASP A 116 7.93 6.24 -0.20
C ASP A 116 7.60 7.65 -0.73
N PRO A 117 7.54 7.84 -2.07
CA PRO A 117 7.27 9.13 -2.67
C PRO A 117 5.78 9.55 -2.61
N TRP A 118 4.87 8.61 -2.36
CA TRP A 118 3.42 8.80 -2.39
C TRP A 118 2.84 8.96 -0.99
N VAL A 119 3.20 8.07 -0.07
CA VAL A 119 2.68 8.05 1.31
C VAL A 119 3.84 8.11 2.30
N LYS A 120 4.30 9.33 2.58
CA LYS A 120 5.43 9.56 3.48
C LYS A 120 5.19 8.96 4.88
N PRO A 121 6.23 8.40 5.53
CA PRO A 121 6.15 7.80 6.87
C PRO A 121 5.52 8.68 7.97
N LEU A 122 5.56 10.01 7.80
CA LEU A 122 4.93 11.00 8.68
C LEU A 122 3.46 10.67 9.01
N TRP A 123 2.69 10.15 8.05
CA TRP A 123 1.29 9.77 8.28
C TRP A 123 1.17 8.56 9.22
N GLY A 124 2.08 7.60 9.09
CA GLY A 124 2.15 6.45 9.99
C GLY A 124 2.49 6.85 11.44
N LEU A 125 3.31 7.88 11.63
CA LEU A 125 3.59 8.43 12.97
C LEU A 125 2.32 8.98 13.65
N GLN A 126 1.40 9.59 12.88
CA GLN A 126 0.11 10.04 13.42
C GLN A 126 -0.78 8.87 13.88
N VAL A 127 -0.69 7.71 13.22
CA VAL A 127 -1.36 6.48 13.67
C VAL A 127 -0.70 5.93 14.91
N LYS A 128 0.63 5.87 14.93
CA LYS A 128 1.41 5.38 16.06
C LYS A 128 1.12 6.17 17.35
N GLN A 129 0.83 7.47 17.24
CA GLN A 129 0.37 8.28 18.38
C GLN A 129 -1.01 7.85 18.93
N GLN A 130 -1.89 7.34 18.07
CA GLN A 130 -3.23 6.87 18.46
C GLN A 130 -3.24 5.41 18.91
N VAL A 131 -2.29 4.62 18.41
CA VAL A 131 -2.13 3.19 18.68
C VAL A 131 -0.67 2.90 19.04
N PRO A 132 -0.20 3.34 20.24
CA PRO A 132 1.22 3.28 20.62
C PRO A 132 1.79 1.86 20.69
N GLU A 133 0.94 0.86 20.88
CA GLU A 133 1.30 -0.55 20.93
C GLU A 133 1.56 -1.16 19.55
N ALA A 134 1.06 -0.55 18.46
CA ALA A 134 1.21 -1.10 17.12
C ALA A 134 2.69 -1.04 16.67
N PRO A 135 3.33 -2.16 16.29
CA PRO A 135 4.67 -2.13 15.70
C PRO A 135 4.74 -1.17 14.51
N TYR A 136 5.84 -0.42 14.41
CA TYR A 136 6.06 0.58 13.37
C TYR A 136 7.42 0.36 12.72
N TYR A 137 7.41 0.06 11.42
CA TYR A 137 8.61 -0.25 10.66
C TYR A 137 8.74 0.70 9.47
N GLU A 138 9.87 1.40 9.40
CA GLU A 138 10.32 2.14 8.22
C GLU A 138 11.39 1.32 7.51
N ILE A 139 11.03 0.77 6.36
CA ILE A 139 11.84 -0.16 5.60
C ILE A 139 12.66 0.63 4.58
N SER A 140 13.98 0.45 4.60
CA SER A 140 14.92 1.08 3.67
C SER A 140 15.89 0.02 3.13
N PRO A 141 16.32 0.10 1.87
CA PRO A 141 15.93 1.08 0.85
C PRO A 141 14.63 0.65 0.14
N ALA A 142 13.50 1.30 0.41
CA ALA A 142 12.22 0.95 -0.19
C ALA A 142 11.26 2.14 -0.32
N GLY A 143 10.54 2.17 -1.45
CA GLY A 143 9.48 3.13 -1.75
C GLY A 143 8.11 2.63 -1.31
N HIS A 144 7.10 2.83 -2.15
CA HIS A 144 5.71 2.48 -1.85
C HIS A 144 5.46 0.96 -1.78
N CYS A 145 6.34 0.16 -2.40
CA CYS A 145 6.18 -1.28 -2.53
C CYS A 145 7.29 -2.07 -1.79
N PRO A 146 7.43 -1.92 -0.46
CA PRO A 146 8.53 -2.57 0.29
C PRO A 146 8.47 -4.11 0.27
N HIS A 147 7.30 -4.68 -0.03
CA HIS A 147 7.13 -6.13 -0.18
C HIS A 147 7.69 -6.69 -1.49
N ASP A 148 7.91 -5.83 -2.49
CA ASP A 148 8.50 -6.21 -3.79
C ASP A 148 9.97 -5.79 -3.85
N GLU A 149 10.32 -4.61 -3.31
CA GLU A 149 11.70 -4.08 -3.28
C GLU A 149 12.60 -4.86 -2.30
N VAL A 150 12.12 -5.13 -1.08
CA VAL A 150 12.89 -5.82 -0.03
C VAL A 150 12.04 -6.90 0.65
N PRO A 151 11.73 -7.99 -0.08
CA PRO A 151 10.80 -9.03 0.37
C PRO A 151 11.25 -9.74 1.66
N GLU A 152 12.57 -9.84 1.89
CA GLU A 152 13.12 -10.51 3.08
C GLU A 152 12.87 -9.69 4.36
N VAL A 153 13.18 -8.39 4.32
CA VAL A 153 13.00 -7.47 5.45
C VAL A 153 11.52 -7.30 5.77
N SER A 154 10.67 -7.13 4.74
CA SER A 154 9.23 -7.03 4.92
C SER A 154 8.63 -8.31 5.49
N THR A 155 9.03 -9.48 4.99
CA THR A 155 8.56 -10.76 5.55
C THR A 155 9.03 -10.96 6.99
N HIS A 156 10.29 -10.62 7.29
CA HIS A 156 10.82 -10.72 8.65
C HIS A 156 10.04 -9.84 9.63
N SER A 157 9.81 -8.57 9.29
CA SER A 157 9.06 -7.59 10.11
C SER A 157 7.63 -8.04 10.44
N LEU A 158 7.04 -8.88 9.59
CA LEU A 158 5.70 -9.43 9.79
C LEU A 158 5.66 -10.66 10.68
N ILE A 159 6.79 -11.35 10.83
CA ILE A 159 6.92 -12.56 11.62
C ILE A 159 7.53 -12.24 12.99
N SER A 160 8.37 -11.21 13.08
CA SER A 160 8.90 -10.66 14.32
C SER A 160 7.82 -9.90 15.07
N THR A 161 7.46 -10.39 16.25
CA THR A 161 6.57 -9.71 17.19
C THR A 161 7.28 -8.63 18.00
N GLU A 162 8.58 -8.41 17.76
CA GLU A 162 9.42 -7.44 18.44
C GLU A 162 9.94 -6.41 17.43
N PRO A 163 9.98 -5.10 17.77
CA PRO A 163 10.49 -4.06 16.88
C PRO A 163 11.98 -4.27 16.59
N ILE A 164 12.38 -3.97 15.36
CA ILE A 164 13.77 -3.96 14.92
C ILE A 164 14.35 -2.62 15.41
N GLU A 165 15.32 -2.66 16.33
CA GLU A 165 16.10 -1.50 16.81
C GLU A 165 17.04 -0.92 15.73
#